data_AF-A0A382QIE1-F1
#
_entry.id   AF-A0A382QIE1-F1
#
_cell.length_a   1.000
_cell.length_b   1.000
_cell.length_c   1.000
_cell.angle_alpha   90.00
_cell.angle_beta   90.00
_cell.angle_gamma   90.00
#
_symmetry.space_group_name_H-M   'P 1'
#
loop_
_entity.id
_entity.type
_entity.pdbx_description
1 polymer ?
#
loop_
_entity_poly.entity_id
_entity_poly.type
_entity_poly.pdbx_seq_one_letter_code
_entity_poly.pdbx_strand_id
1 'polypeptide(L)' 'MLNLGDWHTRILDDQWTVVTADGKISSHFEHTIAITDDGPEIMTVPR' A
#
# COMPACT_ATOMS: atom_id res chain seq x y z
N MET A 1 1.30 -1.75 2.58
CA MET A 1 1.62 -0.55 3.38
C MET A 1 2.37 -1.00 4.63
N LEU A 2 3.41 -0.28 5.02
CA LEU A 2 4.20 -0.54 6.22
C LEU A 2 4.36 0.76 6.99
N ASN A 3 4.11 0.72 8.30
CA ASN A 3 4.27 1.86 9.20
C ASN A 3 5.55 1.69 10.02
N LEU A 4 6.27 2.80 10.28
CA LEU A 4 7.41 2.79 11.20
C LEU A 4 6.99 2.57 12.67
N GLY A 5 5.76 2.98 12.99
CA GLY A 5 5.15 2.84 14.31
C GLY A 5 4.29 1.60 14.45
N ASP A 6 3.06 1.79 14.94
CA ASP A 6 2.07 0.72 15.00
C ASP A 6 1.18 0.66 13.74
N TRP A 7 0.27 -0.32 13.71
CA TRP A 7 -0.61 -0.55 12.56
C TRP A 7 -1.89 0.29 12.58
N HIS A 8 -2.18 1.01 13.66
CA HIS A 8 -3.43 1.75 13.80
C HIS A 8 -3.48 2.94 12.84
N THR A 9 -4.66 3.22 12.30
CA THR A 9 -4.89 4.32 11.36
C THR A 9 -6.14 5.10 11.72
N ARG A 10 -6.29 6.28 11.12
CA ARG A 10 -7.52 7.08 11.16
C ARG A 10 -7.78 7.72 9.80
N ILE A 11 -9.05 7.95 9.49
CA ILE A 11 -9.49 8.67 8.29
C ILE A 11 -9.65 10.15 8.66
N LEU A 12 -9.17 11.06 7.81
CA LEU A 12 -9.33 12.50 8.01
C LEU A 12 -10.74 12.98 7.62
N ASP A 13 -11.04 14.24 7.92
CA ASP A 13 -12.36 14.83 7.68
C ASP A 13 -12.76 14.85 6.20
N ASP A 14 -11.79 14.78 5.29
CA ASP A 14 -12.01 14.64 3.84
C ASP A 14 -12.59 13.28 3.42
N GLN A 15 -12.71 12.32 4.34
CA GLN A 15 -13.24 10.97 4.14
C GLN A 15 -12.39 10.08 3.21
N TRP A 16 -11.14 10.48 2.92
CA TRP A 16 -10.25 9.76 1.99
C TRP A 16 -8.86 9.54 2.56
N THR A 17 -8.26 10.57 3.16
CA THR A 17 -6.88 10.51 3.61
C THR A 17 -6.79 9.60 4.83
N VAL A 18 -6.08 8.48 4.67
CA VAL A 18 -5.74 7.57 5.77
C VAL A 18 -4.36 7.94 6.29
N VAL A 19 -4.27 8.26 7.58
CA VAL A 19 -3.00 8.55 8.26
C VAL A 19 -2.75 7.52 9.36
N THR A 20 -1.48 7.29 9.70
CA THR A 20 -1.10 6.52 10.89
C THR A 20 -1.62 7.23 12.14
N ALA A 21 -2.14 6.46 13.09
CA ALA A 21 -2.70 7.03 14.32
C ALA A 21 -1.63 7.73 15.16
N ASP A 22 -0.38 7.27 15.10
CA ASP A 22 0.77 7.84 15.80
C ASP A 22 1.53 8.92 15.02
N GLY A 23 1.11 9.24 13.79
CA GLY A 23 1.71 10.28 12.95
C GLY A 23 3.09 9.96 12.38
N LYS A 24 3.61 8.73 12.56
CA LYS A 24 4.90 8.33 11.97
C LYS A 24 4.78 7.98 10.48
N ILE A 25 5.92 7.90 9.83
CA ILE A 25 6.05 7.64 8.38
C ILE A 25 5.44 6.27 8.03
N SER A 26 4.76 6.23 6.87
CA SER A 26 4.29 5.02 6.21
C SER A 26 4.84 4.94 4.78
N SER A 27 4.96 3.72 4.25
CA SER A 27 5.39 3.45 2.88
C SER A 27 4.51 2.39 2.22
N HIS A 28 4.37 2.45 0.89
CA HIS A 28 3.57 1.53 0.08
C HIS A 28 4.28 1.23 -1.24
N PHE A 29 4.21 -0.03 -1.68
CA PHE A 29 4.51 -0.45 -3.05
C PHE A 29 3.38 -1.34 -3.55
N GLU A 30 3.07 -1.24 -4.84
CA GLU A 30 1.98 -1.98 -5.49
C GLU A 30 2.45 -2.56 -6.82
N HIS A 31 2.00 -3.79 -7.12
CA HIS A 31 2.03 -4.36 -8.45
C HIS A 31 0.69 -5.02 -8.77
N THR A 32 0.23 -4.85 -10.00
CA THR A 32 -0.81 -5.70 -10.59
C THR A 32 -0.17 -6.99 -11.11
N ILE A 33 -0.73 -8.16 -10.75
CA ILE A 33 -0.21 -9.47 -11.13
C ILE A 33 -1.28 -10.25 -11.90
N ALA A 34 -0.91 -10.81 -13.06
CA ALA A 34 -1.73 -11.78 -13.79
C ALA A 34 -1.30 -13.21 -13.44
N ILE A 35 -2.25 -14.11 -13.23
CA ILE A 35 -1.97 -15.54 -13.02
C ILE A 35 -2.07 -16.26 -14.36
N THR A 36 -1.00 -16.96 -14.75
CA THR A 36 -0.91 -17.68 -16.03
C THR A 36 -0.50 -19.13 -15.79
N ASP A 37 -0.60 -19.97 -16.85
CA ASP A 37 -0.15 -21.36 -16.80
C ASP A 37 1.36 -21.48 -16.54
N ASP A 38 2.14 -20.47 -16.95
CA ASP A 38 3.60 -20.40 -16.78
C ASP A 38 4.03 -19.74 -15.45
N GLY A 39 3.07 -19.27 -14.64
CA GLY A 39 3.29 -18.62 -13.36
C GLY A 39 2.71 -17.19 -13.24
N PRO A 40 3.00 -16.47 -12.15
CA PRO A 40 2.55 -15.09 -11.98
C PRO A 40 3.39 -14.11 -12.83
N GLU A 41 2.71 -13.22 -13.56
CA GLU A 41 3.33 -12.14 -14.34
C GLU A 41 3.09 -10.78 -13.67
N ILE A 42 4.15 -9.98 -13.50
CA ILE A 42 4.06 -8.63 -12.95
C ILE A 42 3.75 -7.64 -14.08
N MET A 43 2.52 -7.15 -14.14
CA MET A 43 2.01 -6.32 -15.24
C MET A 43 2.46 -4.86 -15.19
N THR A 44 3.13 -4.45 -14.11
CA THR A 44 3.37 -3.04 -13.74
C THR A 44 4.82 -2.77 -13.37
N VAL A 45 5.75 -3.57 -13.89
CA VAL A 45 7.19 -3.28 -13.75
C VAL A 45 7.53 -1.96 -14.44
N PRO A 46 8.44 -1.14 -13.88
CA PRO A 46 8.96 0.05 -14.56
C PRO A 46 9.55 -0.31 -15.93
N ARG A 47 9.39 0.59 -16.91
CA ARG A 47 10.05 0.47 -18.21
C ARG A 47 11.43 1.12 -18.17
#